data_AF-A0A8X6WLG3-F1
#
_entry.id   AF-A0A8X6WLG3-F1
#
_cell.length_a   1.000
_cell.length_b   1.000
_cell.length_c   1.000
_cell.angle_alpha   90.00
_cell.angle_beta   90.00
_cell.angle_gamma   90.00
#
_symmetry.space_group_name_H-M   'P 1'
#
loop_
_entity.id
_entity.type
_entity.pdbx_description
1 polymer ?
#
loop_
_entity_poly.entity_id
_entity_poly.type
_entity_poly.pdbx_seq_one_letter_code
_entity_poly.pdbx_strand_id
1 'polypeptide(L)'
;MEDDSFRQESPVNTSKEPFFFPEFDLNKFSSFKSFLDCFDQQCLEYQKDEQWKKQNIPRYLTGIYLKFCYENQLFEKSYQESKELLMTVFDATKQEDIRKISKA
;
A
#
# COMPACT_ATOMS: atom_id res chain seq x y z
N MET A 1 19.17 49.24 2.65
CA MET A 1 17.75 48.88 2.41
C MET A 1 17.71 47.38 2.56
N GLU A 2 17.44 46.93 3.78
CA GLU A 2 17.25 45.52 4.10
C GLU A 2 15.74 45.34 4.23
N ASP A 3 15.10 44.83 3.18
CA ASP A 3 13.73 44.32 3.25
C ASP A 3 13.83 42.82 3.00
N ASP A 4 14.34 42.14 4.02
CA ASP A 4 14.43 40.69 4.10
C ASP A 4 12.99 40.18 4.22
N SER A 5 12.39 39.88 3.06
CA SER A 5 11.10 39.21 2.94
C SER A 5 11.22 37.82 3.57
N PHE A 6 11.09 37.77 4.89
CA PHE A 6 10.69 36.60 5.63
C PHE A 6 9.27 36.25 5.17
N ARG A 7 9.17 35.51 4.07
CA ARG A 7 8.04 34.62 3.85
C ARG A 7 8.02 33.70 5.07
N GLN A 8 7.17 34.03 6.03
CA GLN A 8 6.73 33.11 7.05
C GLN A 8 6.22 31.87 6.32
N GLU A 9 7.07 30.85 6.26
CA GLU A 9 6.67 29.50 5.96
C GLU A 9 5.59 29.18 7.01
N SER A 10 4.34 29.22 6.58
CA SER A 10 3.23 28.87 7.44
C SER A 10 3.52 27.44 7.90
N PRO A 11 3.61 27.17 9.22
CA PRO A 11 3.63 25.79 9.67
C PRO A 11 2.28 25.23 9.26
N VAL A 12 2.23 24.49 8.16
CA VAL A 12 1.13 23.59 7.83
C VAL A 12 1.23 22.44 8.85
N ASN A 13 0.92 22.81 10.10
CA ASN A 13 0.51 21.92 11.16
C ASN A 13 -0.97 21.63 10.90
N THR A 14 -1.27 21.09 9.72
CA THR A 14 -2.58 20.48 9.50
C THR A 14 -2.54 19.19 10.29
N SER A 15 -3.24 19.22 11.43
CA SER A 15 -3.77 18.08 12.16
C SER A 15 -3.44 16.77 11.48
N LYS A 16 -2.45 16.03 12.00
CA LYS A 16 -2.20 14.65 11.57
C LYS A 16 -3.40 13.82 12.01
N GLU A 17 -4.49 13.88 11.27
CA GLU A 17 -5.53 12.88 11.35
C GLU A 17 -4.86 11.50 11.19
N PRO A 18 -5.28 10.50 11.99
CA PRO A 18 -4.69 9.18 11.90
C PRO A 18 -4.90 8.66 10.47
N PHE A 19 -3.82 8.26 9.80
CA PHE A 19 -3.93 7.60 8.50
C PHE A 19 -4.72 6.31 8.70
N PHE A 20 -5.96 6.32 8.23
CA PHE A 20 -6.87 5.20 8.37
C PHE A 20 -7.06 4.58 7.00
N PHE A 21 -6.56 3.37 6.83
CA PHE A 21 -6.72 2.60 5.62
C PHE A 21 -7.27 1.22 5.95
N PRO A 22 -8.30 0.74 5.25
CA PRO A 22 -8.89 -0.55 5.53
C PRO A 22 -7.91 -1.68 5.22
N GLU A 23 -7.99 -2.76 6.00
CA GLU A 23 -7.30 -4.00 5.68
C GLU A 23 -7.79 -4.58 4.33
N PHE A 24 -6.90 -5.28 3.66
CA PHE A 24 -7.16 -5.95 2.39
C PHE A 24 -8.19 -7.06 2.62
N ASP A 25 -9.30 -6.92 1.93
CA ASP A 25 -10.40 -7.87 1.96
C ASP A 25 -10.94 -8.05 0.53
N LEU A 26 -10.97 -9.29 0.08
CA LEU A 26 -11.44 -9.68 -1.25
C LEU A 26 -12.93 -9.38 -1.50
N ASN A 27 -13.72 -9.25 -0.44
CA ASN A 27 -15.13 -8.86 -0.54
C ASN A 27 -15.28 -7.33 -0.66
N LYS A 28 -14.31 -6.55 -0.14
CA LYS A 28 -14.32 -5.08 -0.22
C LYS A 28 -13.65 -4.55 -1.48
N PHE A 29 -12.57 -5.19 -1.92
CA PHE A 29 -11.81 -4.79 -3.08
C PHE A 29 -12.01 -5.78 -4.23
N SER A 30 -12.45 -5.27 -5.39
CA SER A 30 -12.68 -6.08 -6.59
C SER A 30 -11.40 -6.77 -7.11
N SER A 31 -10.23 -6.21 -6.78
CA SER A 31 -8.93 -6.78 -7.10
C SER A 31 -7.85 -6.24 -6.16
N PHE A 32 -6.76 -6.98 -6.02
CA PHE A 32 -5.56 -6.49 -5.33
C PHE A 32 -4.99 -5.23 -5.96
N LYS A 33 -5.08 -5.10 -7.28
CA LYS A 33 -4.69 -3.89 -7.99
C LYS A 33 -5.48 -2.67 -7.49
N SER A 34 -6.80 -2.79 -7.36
CA SER A 34 -7.67 -1.72 -6.85
C SER A 34 -7.32 -1.33 -5.40
N PHE A 35 -6.95 -2.30 -4.57
CA PHE A 35 -6.45 -2.04 -3.23
C PHE A 35 -5.13 -1.24 -3.25
N LEU A 36 -4.16 -1.65 -4.07
CA LEU A 36 -2.88 -0.95 -4.22
C LEU A 36 -3.05 0.47 -4.78
N ASP A 37 -3.89 0.64 -5.79
CA ASP A 37 -4.23 1.96 -6.37
C ASP A 37 -4.85 2.87 -5.30
N CYS A 38 -5.79 2.36 -4.50
CA CYS A 38 -6.42 3.11 -3.42
C CYS A 38 -5.40 3.48 -2.32
N PHE A 39 -4.50 2.56 -1.97
CA PHE A 39 -3.43 2.80 -1.00
C PHE A 39 -2.46 3.88 -1.49
N ASP A 40 -2.03 3.82 -2.76
CA ASP A 40 -1.15 4.82 -3.35
C ASP A 40 -1.80 6.20 -3.40
N GLN A 41 -3.07 6.28 -3.75
CA GLN A 41 -3.83 7.53 -3.78
C GLN A 41 -3.93 8.16 -2.38
N GLN A 42 -4.31 7.38 -1.37
CA GLN A 42 -4.33 7.84 0.02
C GLN A 42 -2.94 8.27 0.49
N CYS A 43 -1.90 7.50 0.16
CA CYS A 43 -0.54 7.89 0.50
C CYS A 43 -0.12 9.20 -0.19
N LEU A 44 -0.57 9.46 -1.42
CA LEU A 44 -0.32 10.73 -2.11
C LEU A 44 -1.02 11.90 -1.40
N GLU A 45 -2.29 11.72 -1.01
CA GLU A 45 -3.06 12.74 -0.27
C GLU A 45 -2.41 13.09 1.08
N TYR A 46 -1.91 12.09 1.80
CA TYR A 46 -1.25 12.26 3.09
C TYR A 46 0.27 12.48 3.00
N GLN A 47 0.79 12.71 1.79
CA GLN A 47 2.21 12.95 1.48
C GLN A 47 3.14 11.91 2.12
N LYS A 48 2.78 10.63 2.02
CA LYS A 48 3.57 9.51 2.51
C LYS A 48 4.64 9.14 1.50
N ASP A 49 5.88 9.20 1.97
CA ASP A 49 7.06 8.73 1.27
C ASP A 49 7.06 7.21 1.05
N GLU A 50 7.92 6.76 0.13
CA GLU A 50 8.04 5.35 -0.23
C GLU A 50 8.39 4.45 0.97
N GLN A 51 9.25 4.95 1.86
CA GLN A 51 9.67 4.20 3.05
C GLN A 51 8.49 3.94 3.97
N TRP A 52 7.63 4.95 4.19
CA TRP A 52 6.40 4.80 4.94
C TRP A 52 5.46 3.77 4.27
N LYS A 53 5.28 3.85 2.95
CA LYS A 53 4.45 2.91 2.18
C LYS A 53 4.90 1.47 2.40
N LYS A 54 6.19 1.17 2.23
CA LYS A 54 6.75 -0.17 2.39
C LYS A 54 6.58 -0.75 3.78
N GLN A 55 6.75 0.07 4.82
CA GLN A 55 6.62 -0.38 6.21
C GLN A 55 5.17 -0.60 6.63
N ASN A 56 4.23 0.14 6.03
CA ASN A 56 2.83 0.09 6.44
C ASN A 56 1.95 -0.77 5.53
N ILE A 57 2.30 -0.97 4.25
CA ILE A 57 1.50 -1.81 3.35
C ILE A 57 1.24 -3.22 3.90
N PRO A 58 2.21 -3.92 4.54
CA PRO A 58 1.95 -5.24 5.09
C PRO A 58 0.95 -5.20 6.25
N ARG A 59 0.85 -4.09 6.99
CA ARG A 59 -0.12 -3.96 8.09
C ARG A 59 -1.56 -3.99 7.61
N TYR A 60 -1.79 -3.64 6.35
CA TYR A 60 -3.08 -3.69 5.69
C TYR A 60 -3.25 -4.98 4.88
N LEU A 61 -2.29 -5.90 4.91
CA LEU A 61 -2.41 -7.20 4.27
C LEU A 61 -2.69 -8.26 5.33
N THR A 62 -3.45 -9.28 4.94
CA THR A 62 -3.86 -10.36 5.84
C THR A 62 -3.58 -11.73 5.22
N GLY A 63 -3.50 -12.76 6.06
CA GLY A 63 -3.34 -14.15 5.63
C GLY A 63 -2.08 -14.40 4.79
N ILE A 64 -2.25 -15.00 3.60
CA ILE A 64 -1.17 -15.40 2.71
C ILE A 64 -0.33 -14.20 2.21
N TYR A 65 -0.95 -13.05 1.99
CA TYR A 65 -0.26 -11.86 1.47
C TYR A 65 0.70 -11.27 2.51
N LEU A 66 0.25 -11.22 3.78
CA LEU A 66 1.11 -10.81 4.89
C LEU A 66 2.30 -11.75 5.04
N LYS A 67 2.05 -13.07 5.01
CA LYS A 67 3.11 -14.08 5.09
C LYS A 67 4.11 -13.92 3.94
N PHE A 68 3.62 -13.73 2.72
CA PHE A 68 4.44 -13.50 1.54
C PHE A 68 5.32 -12.25 1.66
N CYS A 69 4.80 -11.16 2.24
CA CYS A 69 5.60 -9.96 2.53
C CYS A 69 6.84 -10.26 3.38
N TYR A 70 6.68 -11.07 4.42
CA TYR A 70 7.79 -11.46 5.31
C TYR A 70 8.72 -12.47 4.63
N GLU A 71 8.19 -13.50 3.98
CA GLU A 71 9.00 -14.55 3.32
C GLU A 71 9.87 -13.99 2.19
N ASN A 72 9.41 -12.95 1.49
CA ASN A 72 10.13 -12.33 0.36
C ASN A 72 10.86 -11.04 0.74
N GLN A 73 10.90 -10.70 2.03
CA GLN A 73 11.55 -9.49 2.55
C GLN A 73 11.15 -8.23 1.75
N LEU A 74 9.85 -8.07 1.47
CA LEU A 74 9.37 -6.97 0.61
C LEU A 74 9.73 -5.58 1.16
N PHE A 75 9.96 -5.47 2.47
CA PHE A 75 10.45 -4.26 3.12
C PHE A 75 11.88 -3.86 2.70
N GLU A 76 12.69 -4.79 2.19
CA GLU A 76 14.05 -4.52 1.67
C GLU A 76 14.05 -4.15 0.18
N LYS A 77 13.00 -4.55 -0.56
CA LYS A 77 12.83 -4.31 -2.00
C LYS A 77 12.23 -2.94 -2.31
N SER A 78 12.33 -2.44 -3.54
CA SER A 78 11.63 -1.19 -3.87
C SER A 78 10.11 -1.35 -3.70
N TYR A 79 9.40 -0.25 -3.43
CA TYR A 79 7.93 -0.31 -3.30
C TYR A 79 7.28 -0.81 -4.59
N GLN A 80 7.81 -0.37 -5.74
CA GLN A 80 7.36 -0.82 -7.05
C GLN A 80 7.54 -2.34 -7.21
N GLU A 81 8.72 -2.87 -6.90
CA GLU A 81 8.98 -4.31 -6.97
C GLU A 81 8.09 -5.12 -6.03
N SER A 82 7.83 -4.58 -4.84
CA SER A 82 6.92 -5.19 -3.86
C SER A 82 5.48 -5.26 -4.37
N LYS A 83 5.01 -4.20 -5.05
CA LYS A 83 3.69 -4.18 -5.69
C LYS A 83 3.58 -5.24 -6.78
N GLU A 84 4.58 -5.33 -7.65
CA GLU A 84 4.58 -6.31 -8.74
C GLU A 84 4.55 -7.74 -8.20
N LEU A 85 5.41 -8.06 -7.22
CA LEU A 85 5.43 -9.38 -6.58
C LEU A 85 4.09 -9.74 -5.92
N LEU A 86 3.48 -8.80 -5.20
CA LEU A 86 2.18 -9.01 -4.57
C LEU A 86 1.07 -9.19 -5.61
N MET A 87 1.09 -8.44 -6.71
CA MET A 87 0.15 -8.63 -7.82
C MET A 87 0.31 -10.01 -8.46
N THR A 88 1.54 -10.47 -8.67
CA THR A 88 1.81 -11.82 -9.20
C THR A 88 1.27 -12.91 -8.27
N VAL A 89 1.52 -12.80 -6.96
CA VAL A 89 1.01 -13.79 -6.00
C VAL A 89 -0.51 -13.81 -5.98
N PHE A 90 -1.14 -12.63 -6.06
CA PHE A 90 -2.59 -12.52 -6.09
C PHE A 90 -3.21 -13.22 -7.31
N ASP A 91 -2.67 -12.96 -8.50
CA ASP A 91 -3.15 -13.60 -9.73
C ASP A 91 -2.97 -15.12 -9.67
N ALA A 92 -1.82 -15.59 -9.17
CA ALA A 92 -1.56 -17.00 -8.96
C ALA A 92 -2.56 -17.65 -7.98
N THR A 93 -2.85 -16.98 -6.86
CA THR A 93 -3.80 -17.48 -5.84
C THR A 93 -5.21 -17.59 -6.44
N LYS A 94 -5.64 -16.59 -7.22
CA LYS A 94 -6.93 -16.59 -7.91
C LYS A 94 -7.03 -17.73 -8.94
N GLN A 95 -5.95 -18.01 -9.69
CA GLN A 95 -5.93 -19.10 -10.65
C GLN A 95 -6.01 -20.48 -9.99
N GLU A 96 -5.37 -20.68 -8.82
CA GLU A 96 -5.51 -21.92 -8.05
C GLU A 96 -6.94 -22.18 -7.59
N ASP A 97 -7.64 -21.14 -7.12
CA ASP A 97 -9.05 -21.24 -6.73
C ASP A 97 -9.95 -21.62 -7.92
N ILE A 98 -9.77 -20.96 -9.07
CA ILE A 98 -10.49 -21.31 -10.31
C ILE A 98 -10.21 -22.76 -10.73
N ARG A 99 -8.95 -23.20 -10.69
CA ARG A 99 -8.57 -24.59 -11.03
C ARG A 99 -9.18 -25.62 -10.07
N LYS A 100 -9.37 -25.29 -8.79
CA LYS A 100 -10.05 -26.16 -7.83
C LYS A 100 -11.55 -26.26 -8.11
N ILE A 101 -12.19 -25.15 -8.49
CA ILE A 101 -13.62 -25.11 -8.81
C ILE A 101 -13.92 -25.85 -10.12
N SER A 102 -13.08 -25.71 -11.16
CA SER A 102 -13.27 -26.40 -12.45
C SER A 102 -13.01 -27.92 -12.42
N LYS A 103 -12.64 -28.49 -11.27
CA LYS A 103 -12.44 -29.93 -11.09
C LYS A 103 -13.51 -30.61 -10.23
N ALA A 104 -14.53 -29.87 -9.78
CA ALA A 104 -15.68 -30.40 -9.05
C ALA A 104 -16.84 -30.78 -9.99
#